data_AF-J9DVL6-F1
#
_entry.id   AF-J9DVL6-F1
#
_cell.length_a   1.000
_cell.length_b   1.000
_cell.length_c   1.000
_cell.angle_alpha   90.00
_cell.angle_beta   90.00
_cell.angle_gamma   90.00
#
_symmetry.space_group_name_H-M   'P 1'
#
loop_
_entity.id
_entity.type
_entity.pdbx_description
1 polymer ?
#
loop_
_entity_poly.entity_id
_entity_poly.type
_entity_poly.pdbx_seq_one_letter_code
_entity_poly.pdbx_strand_id
1 'polypeptide(L)'
;MVGKKIKMQFLISFVCHFIAIRSRKFNVYYESRWDPLVFNKDVVSTDRLDIIRSQSGHYELHEYENTPDSFRKFGDISIISLNLFREVIYDLETIESAENVRTILDETHASVFALQGIDDTLLARIHGKIRKQNHYDMINVDKYDLDALSGQRTYLPIIYDTKLLHVVNTGYFETNNDQKMLYGSFAEFMDLRIPEAPVAFTVVNIDIFSSFNDIVSAQFSNIVQDVASFPAVANAAVIVAGSLGVTPPNVKDLMLKSYKNTTAQDKNNQNIPLTTLHSGNQDDGIQRDYILLRDEKRSLILNYSRILRMFKAGDRYPIHAIFSYNDDKFSMRKKRERDQNESETAEDENRINKQLEEEKNKRKKAHKEDKSLKEKALESEKAKLEKNKDRSPDDQKKLEKRRQDNAESEADKFRKEMEENTNKKREQDEEYARQKRSNEVQDNDRNNNEIKKNADEKKKAKQWLDDKKRAQRSKGV
;
A
#
# COMPACT_ATOMS: atom_id res chain seq x y z
N MET A 1 0.60 -8.32 -38.07
CA MET A 1 0.64 -9.47 -37.12
C MET A 1 1.19 -9.14 -35.72
N VAL A 2 1.41 -7.87 -35.35
CA VAL A 2 2.04 -7.49 -34.07
C VAL A 2 1.02 -7.27 -32.93
N GLY A 3 -0.25 -7.00 -33.24
CA GLY A 3 -1.30 -6.72 -32.24
C GLY A 3 -1.83 -7.91 -31.44
N LYS A 4 -1.50 -9.16 -31.80
CA LYS A 4 -1.91 -10.36 -31.05
C LYS A 4 -0.98 -10.70 -29.87
N LYS A 5 0.30 -10.29 -29.90
CA LYS A 5 1.26 -10.60 -28.82
C LYS A 5 1.07 -9.75 -27.56
N ILE A 6 0.67 -8.49 -27.72
CA ILE A 6 0.52 -7.55 -26.59
C ILE A 6 -0.71 -7.90 -25.72
N LYS A 7 -1.82 -8.30 -26.34
CA LYS A 7 -3.01 -8.77 -25.60
C LYS A 7 -2.75 -10.06 -24.82
N MET A 8 -1.85 -10.91 -25.30
CA MET A 8 -1.52 -12.19 -24.66
C MET A 8 -0.57 -12.02 -23.46
N GLN A 9 0.37 -11.06 -23.51
CA GLN A 9 1.22 -10.73 -22.35
C GLN A 9 0.44 -10.08 -21.20
N PHE A 10 -0.52 -9.19 -21.51
CA PHE A 10 -1.40 -8.60 -20.48
C PHE A 10 -2.31 -9.65 -19.85
N LEU A 11 -2.89 -10.55 -20.65
CA LEU A 11 -3.73 -11.64 -20.14
C LEU A 11 -2.92 -12.62 -19.27
N ILE A 12 -1.68 -12.94 -19.65
CA ILE A 12 -0.79 -13.80 -18.86
C ILE A 12 -0.38 -13.11 -17.56
N SER A 13 -0.07 -11.80 -17.57
CA SER A 13 0.25 -11.08 -16.33
C SER A 13 -0.94 -10.98 -15.37
N PHE A 14 -2.16 -10.81 -15.90
CA PHE A 14 -3.39 -10.77 -15.11
C PHE A 14 -3.78 -12.16 -14.58
N VAL A 15 -3.62 -13.21 -15.40
CA VAL A 15 -3.88 -14.60 -15.00
C VAL A 15 -2.80 -15.12 -14.04
N CYS A 16 -1.54 -14.69 -14.16
CA CYS A 16 -0.51 -14.98 -13.15
C CYS A 16 -0.78 -14.26 -11.83
N HIS A 17 -1.33 -13.04 -11.85
CA HIS A 17 -1.81 -12.37 -10.64
C HIS A 17 -3.00 -13.10 -10.01
N PHE A 18 -3.90 -13.67 -10.84
CA PHE A 18 -5.07 -14.42 -10.38
C PHE A 18 -4.77 -15.86 -9.93
N ILE A 19 -3.79 -16.53 -10.53
CA ILE A 19 -3.33 -17.88 -10.15
C ILE A 19 -2.42 -17.82 -8.91
N ALA A 20 -1.78 -16.68 -8.65
CA ALA A 20 -1.11 -16.40 -7.38
C ALA A 20 -2.09 -16.11 -6.22
N ILE A 21 -3.40 -16.06 -6.46
CA ILE A 21 -4.45 -16.17 -5.43
C ILE A 21 -4.56 -17.65 -5.00
N ARG A 22 -3.42 -18.26 -4.65
CA ARG A 22 -3.38 -19.48 -3.84
C ARG A 22 -3.86 -19.08 -2.45
N SER A 23 -4.91 -19.77 -1.96
CA SER A 23 -5.32 -19.86 -0.55
C SER A 23 -5.00 -18.61 0.29
N ARG A 24 -5.98 -17.70 0.43
CA ARG A 24 -5.94 -16.62 1.42
C ARG A 24 -5.75 -17.23 2.81
N LYS A 25 -4.51 -17.31 3.30
CA LYS A 25 -4.22 -17.75 4.67
C LYS A 25 -4.18 -16.53 5.57
N PHE A 26 -5.33 -16.24 6.18
CA PHE A 26 -5.44 -15.37 7.35
C PHE A 26 -5.16 -16.20 8.61
N ASN A 27 -4.79 -15.52 9.69
CA ASN A 27 -4.35 -16.13 10.94
C ASN A 27 -3.18 -17.09 10.71
N VAL A 28 -1.99 -16.57 10.45
CA VAL A 28 -0.78 -17.40 10.21
C VAL A 28 0.17 -17.41 11.39
N TYR A 29 0.03 -16.45 12.31
CA TYR A 29 0.91 -16.30 13.46
C TYR A 29 0.42 -17.01 14.69
N TYR A 30 1.33 -17.28 15.63
CA TYR A 30 1.06 -17.97 16.88
C TYR A 30 2.02 -17.49 17.97
N GLU A 31 1.77 -17.88 19.22
CA GLU A 31 2.59 -17.47 20.34
C GLU A 31 4.04 -17.95 20.22
N SER A 32 4.97 -17.12 20.67
CA SER A 32 6.38 -17.50 20.74
C SER A 32 6.62 -18.59 21.78
N ARG A 33 7.59 -19.48 21.55
CA ARG A 33 8.07 -20.42 22.56
C ARG A 33 8.66 -19.75 23.81
N TRP A 34 8.99 -18.47 23.73
CA TRP A 34 9.49 -17.67 24.84
C TRP A 34 8.39 -16.93 25.61
N ASP A 35 7.12 -17.16 25.27
CA ASP A 35 6.00 -16.69 26.07
C ASP A 35 6.08 -17.35 27.47
N PRO A 36 6.08 -16.55 28.56
CA PRO A 36 6.09 -17.08 29.91
C PRO A 36 4.90 -17.99 30.24
N LEU A 37 3.77 -17.85 29.53
CA LEU A 37 2.58 -18.68 29.73
C LEU A 37 2.65 -20.04 29.00
N VAL A 38 3.53 -20.19 28.01
CA VAL A 38 3.62 -21.44 27.23
C VAL A 38 4.03 -22.62 28.11
N PHE A 39 4.83 -22.39 29.15
CA PHE A 39 5.26 -23.45 30.08
C PHE A 39 4.24 -23.78 31.17
N ASN A 40 3.11 -23.06 31.23
CA ASN A 40 2.06 -23.35 32.17
C ASN A 40 1.20 -24.52 31.63
N LYS A 41 1.39 -25.71 32.20
CA LYS A 41 0.65 -26.93 31.81
C LYS A 41 -0.86 -26.83 32.01
N ASP A 42 -1.31 -25.92 32.86
CA ASP A 42 -2.75 -25.66 33.06
C ASP A 42 -3.35 -24.83 31.91
N VAL A 43 -2.50 -24.23 31.07
CA VAL A 43 -2.87 -23.33 29.97
C VAL A 43 -2.59 -23.94 28.60
N VAL A 44 -1.54 -24.76 28.48
CA VAL A 44 -1.05 -25.29 27.20
C VAL A 44 -0.86 -26.81 27.26
N SER A 45 -1.49 -27.54 26.33
CA SER A 45 -1.34 -28.99 26.19
C SER A 45 0.07 -29.41 25.74
N THR A 46 0.53 -30.60 26.14
CA THR A 46 1.86 -31.13 25.76
C THR A 46 2.09 -31.13 24.24
N ASP A 47 1.12 -31.58 23.45
CA ASP A 47 1.23 -31.60 21.99
C ASP A 47 1.45 -30.20 21.40
N ARG A 48 0.89 -29.17 22.05
CA ARG A 48 1.03 -27.78 21.61
C ARG A 48 2.43 -27.26 21.91
N LEU A 49 3.01 -27.61 23.06
CA LEU A 49 4.40 -27.31 23.39
C LEU A 49 5.37 -27.90 22.37
N ASP A 50 5.14 -29.14 21.96
CA ASP A 50 6.02 -29.82 21.01
C ASP A 50 5.93 -29.20 19.61
N ILE A 51 4.74 -28.77 19.20
CA ILE A 51 4.59 -27.98 17.97
C ILE A 51 5.33 -26.65 18.11
N ILE A 52 5.07 -25.86 19.15
CA ILE A 52 5.75 -24.56 19.37
C ILE A 52 7.28 -24.69 19.38
N ARG A 53 7.81 -25.77 19.97
CA ARG A 53 9.26 -26.04 20.03
C ARG A 53 9.87 -26.52 18.71
N SER A 54 9.07 -27.18 17.87
CA SER A 54 9.52 -27.64 16.55
C SER A 54 9.41 -26.57 15.47
N GLN A 55 8.69 -25.47 15.73
CA GLN A 55 8.66 -24.31 14.85
C GLN A 55 10.04 -23.63 14.80
N SER A 56 10.74 -23.83 13.69
CA SER A 56 12.03 -23.24 13.34
C SER A 56 12.23 -23.31 11.83
N GLY A 57 13.25 -22.65 11.29
CA GLY A 57 13.54 -22.61 9.86
C GLY A 57 12.68 -21.61 9.08
N HIS A 58 11.85 -20.79 9.75
CA HIS A 58 11.11 -19.72 9.08
C HIS A 58 12.06 -18.70 8.47
N TYR A 59 13.21 -18.44 9.12
CA TYR A 59 14.21 -17.49 8.66
C TYR A 59 14.81 -17.86 7.30
N GLU A 60 14.92 -19.15 6.98
CA GLU A 60 15.41 -19.62 5.68
C GLU A 60 14.29 -19.91 4.68
N LEU A 61 13.22 -20.59 5.10
CA LEU A 61 12.28 -21.27 4.18
C LEU A 61 10.96 -20.51 3.99
N HIS A 62 10.58 -19.60 4.89
CA HIS A 62 9.26 -18.95 4.90
C HIS A 62 8.11 -19.95 4.64
N GLU A 63 7.97 -20.92 5.54
CA GLU A 63 6.98 -22.00 5.41
C GLU A 63 5.95 -21.94 6.54
N TYR A 64 4.89 -21.15 6.36
CA TYR A 64 3.68 -21.21 7.20
C TYR A 64 2.86 -22.49 6.97
N GLU A 65 3.17 -23.25 5.92
CA GLU A 65 2.35 -24.36 5.43
C GLU A 65 2.51 -25.64 6.25
N ASN A 66 3.61 -25.75 6.99
CA ASN A 66 3.90 -26.93 7.81
C ASN A 66 3.20 -26.87 9.17
N THR A 67 2.59 -25.74 9.53
CA THR A 67 1.81 -25.64 10.78
C THR A 67 0.47 -26.36 10.58
N PRO A 68 0.14 -27.39 11.40
CA PRO A 68 -1.12 -28.13 11.27
C PRO A 68 -2.34 -27.20 11.36
N ASP A 69 -3.40 -27.49 10.61
CA ASP A 69 -4.65 -26.71 10.67
C ASP A 69 -5.34 -26.75 12.05
N SER A 70 -5.06 -27.80 12.83
CA SER A 70 -5.50 -27.92 14.23
C SER A 70 -4.76 -26.97 15.19
N PHE A 71 -3.66 -26.35 14.74
CA PHE A 71 -2.86 -25.47 15.57
C PHE A 71 -3.48 -24.07 15.65
N ARG A 72 -3.72 -23.58 16.87
CA ARG A 72 -4.36 -22.29 17.09
C ARG A 72 -3.45 -21.16 16.60
N LYS A 73 -3.87 -20.52 15.52
CA LYS A 73 -3.27 -19.28 15.03
C LYS A 73 -3.96 -18.07 15.67
N PHE A 74 -3.20 -17.01 15.94
CA PHE A 74 -3.59 -15.80 16.66
C PHE A 74 -3.81 -14.60 15.75
N GLY A 75 -3.25 -14.54 14.54
CA GLY A 75 -3.52 -13.39 13.70
C GLY A 75 -2.72 -13.24 12.43
N ASP A 76 -2.91 -12.09 11.81
CA ASP A 76 -2.47 -11.74 10.48
C ASP A 76 -1.17 -10.95 10.47
N ILE A 77 -0.87 -10.18 11.51
CA ILE A 77 0.33 -9.34 11.61
C ILE A 77 1.07 -9.65 12.91
N SER A 78 2.35 -9.97 12.81
CA SER A 78 3.25 -10.23 13.94
C SER A 78 4.28 -9.10 14.03
N ILE A 79 4.25 -8.34 15.12
CA ILE A 79 5.15 -7.21 15.38
C ILE A 79 6.04 -7.54 16.57
N ILE A 80 7.35 -7.38 16.41
CA ILE A 80 8.32 -7.47 17.51
C ILE A 80 9.06 -6.15 17.67
N SER A 81 9.32 -5.78 18.91
CA SER A 81 10.26 -4.73 19.28
C SER A 81 11.37 -5.30 20.16
N LEU A 82 12.62 -4.95 19.88
CA LEU A 82 13.77 -5.28 20.72
C LEU A 82 14.82 -4.17 20.71
N ASN A 83 15.21 -3.74 21.89
CA ASN A 83 16.33 -2.85 22.09
C ASN A 83 17.58 -3.66 22.41
N LEU A 84 18.61 -3.55 21.57
CA LEU A 84 19.90 -4.23 21.72
C LEU A 84 21.01 -3.28 22.17
N PHE A 85 20.64 -2.13 22.74
CA PHE A 85 21.60 -1.18 23.30
C PHE A 85 22.53 -1.88 24.28
N ARG A 86 23.79 -1.48 24.21
CA ARG A 86 24.87 -1.95 25.05
C ARG A 86 25.82 -0.81 25.32
N GLU A 87 26.22 -0.69 26.58
CA GLU A 87 27.16 0.35 27.00
C GLU A 87 28.56 0.11 26.42
N VAL A 88 28.97 -1.16 26.31
CA VAL A 88 30.27 -1.56 25.79
C VAL A 88 30.09 -2.46 24.58
N ILE A 89 30.82 -2.17 23.49
CA ILE A 89 30.79 -2.95 22.26
C ILE A 89 31.93 -3.99 22.29
N TYR A 90 31.58 -5.23 22.60
CA TYR A 90 32.47 -6.38 22.40
C TYR A 90 32.11 -7.14 21.12
N ASP A 91 33.12 -7.66 20.43
CA ASP A 91 32.91 -8.43 19.19
C ASP A 91 32.04 -9.67 19.41
N LEU A 92 32.28 -10.40 20.51
CA LEU A 92 31.52 -11.61 20.84
C LEU A 92 30.03 -11.29 21.08
N GLU A 93 29.75 -10.26 21.87
CA GLU A 93 28.39 -9.79 22.11
C GLU A 93 27.73 -9.26 20.83
N THR A 94 28.50 -8.66 19.92
CA THR A 94 27.97 -8.23 18.61
C THR A 94 27.51 -9.43 17.79
N ILE A 95 28.29 -10.52 17.81
CA ILE A 95 27.95 -11.77 17.13
C ILE A 95 26.69 -12.36 17.77
N GLU A 96 26.66 -12.46 19.08
CA GLU A 96 25.51 -13.00 19.84
C GLU A 96 24.24 -12.20 19.56
N SER A 97 24.28 -10.87 19.64
CA SER A 97 23.14 -10.00 19.33
C SER A 97 22.65 -10.18 17.88
N ALA A 98 23.55 -10.36 16.92
CA ALA A 98 23.17 -10.62 15.54
C ALA A 98 22.53 -12.01 15.36
N GLU A 99 22.97 -13.03 16.11
CA GLU A 99 22.30 -14.34 16.15
C GLU A 99 20.95 -14.26 16.86
N ASN A 100 20.82 -13.46 17.93
CA ASN A 100 19.56 -13.28 18.64
C ASN A 100 18.46 -12.71 17.72
N VAL A 101 18.81 -11.75 16.85
CA VAL A 101 17.87 -11.24 15.83
C VAL A 101 17.44 -12.33 14.86
N ARG A 102 18.39 -13.13 14.36
CA ARG A 102 18.10 -14.27 13.48
C ARG A 102 17.17 -15.26 14.19
N THR A 103 17.48 -15.65 15.42
CA THR A 103 16.71 -16.62 16.20
C THR A 103 15.29 -16.13 16.45
N ILE A 104 15.10 -14.85 16.78
CA ILE A 104 13.74 -14.29 16.91
C ILE A 104 12.98 -14.42 15.60
N LEU A 105 13.55 -13.99 14.48
CA LEU A 105 12.89 -14.08 13.18
C LEU A 105 12.55 -15.53 12.82
N ASP A 106 13.48 -16.45 13.12
CA ASP A 106 13.31 -17.88 12.80
C ASP A 106 12.17 -18.55 13.55
N GLU A 107 11.91 -18.14 14.79
CA GLU A 107 10.99 -18.84 15.67
C GLU A 107 9.65 -18.12 15.86
N THR A 108 9.62 -16.81 15.63
CA THR A 108 8.39 -16.00 15.71
C THR A 108 7.82 -15.64 14.35
N HIS A 109 8.63 -15.75 13.29
CA HIS A 109 8.30 -15.37 11.93
C HIS A 109 7.72 -13.94 11.84
N ALA A 110 8.27 -12.99 12.61
CA ALA A 110 7.72 -11.63 12.69
C ALA A 110 7.49 -11.02 11.29
N SER A 111 6.31 -10.43 11.06
CA SER A 111 6.02 -9.68 9.84
C SER A 111 6.84 -8.39 9.82
N VAL A 112 6.96 -7.75 10.98
CA VAL A 112 7.78 -6.55 11.19
C VAL A 112 8.54 -6.69 12.50
N PHE A 113 9.83 -6.37 12.48
CA PHE A 113 10.71 -6.36 13.64
C PHE A 113 11.43 -5.00 13.74
N ALA A 114 11.02 -4.20 14.71
CA ALA A 114 11.61 -2.91 15.04
C ALA A 114 12.78 -3.10 16.01
N LEU A 115 13.96 -2.57 15.65
CA LEU A 115 15.17 -2.70 16.45
C LEU A 115 15.67 -1.34 16.94
N GLN A 116 16.13 -1.29 18.18
CA GLN A 116 16.72 -0.10 18.80
C GLN A 116 18.14 -0.40 19.34
N GLY A 117 18.91 0.63 19.66
CA GLY A 117 20.27 0.46 20.19
C GLY A 117 21.26 -0.19 19.22
N ILE A 118 21.07 -0.02 17.91
CA ILE A 118 21.90 -0.67 16.89
C ILE A 118 23.07 0.23 16.49
N ASP A 119 24.31 -0.19 16.76
CA ASP A 119 25.52 0.48 16.30
C ASP A 119 25.95 0.07 14.87
N ASP A 120 26.93 0.77 14.29
CA ASP A 120 27.45 0.49 12.94
C ASP A 120 27.89 -0.97 12.73
N THR A 121 28.56 -1.57 13.72
CA THR A 121 29.12 -2.93 13.63
C THR A 121 28.00 -3.96 13.70
N LEU A 122 27.06 -3.78 14.64
CA LEU A 122 25.89 -4.63 14.77
C LEU A 122 24.99 -4.53 13.54
N LEU A 123 24.72 -3.32 13.04
CA LEU A 123 23.94 -3.10 11.83
C LEU A 123 24.52 -3.86 10.64
N ALA A 124 25.83 -3.73 10.40
CA ALA A 124 26.50 -4.40 9.29
C ALA A 124 26.36 -5.93 9.37
N ARG A 125 26.46 -6.51 10.58
CA ARG A 125 26.31 -7.96 10.81
C ARG A 125 24.88 -8.43 10.57
N ILE A 126 23.88 -7.76 11.16
CA ILE A 126 22.46 -8.13 10.99
C ILE A 126 22.08 -7.99 9.51
N HIS A 127 22.40 -6.86 8.89
CA HIS A 127 22.07 -6.61 7.50
C HIS A 127 22.74 -7.62 6.55
N GLY A 128 23.99 -8.01 6.83
CA GLY A 128 24.70 -9.06 6.09
C GLY A 128 24.05 -10.45 6.21
N LYS A 129 23.34 -10.74 7.31
CA LYS A 129 22.53 -11.96 7.47
C LYS A 129 21.20 -11.85 6.73
N ILE A 130 20.48 -10.74 6.90
CA ILE A 130 19.17 -10.50 6.29
C ILE A 130 19.25 -10.52 4.75
N ARG A 131 20.25 -9.88 4.15
CA ARG A 131 20.46 -9.89 2.69
C ARG A 131 20.65 -11.27 2.06
N LYS A 132 20.97 -12.29 2.85
CA LYS A 132 21.10 -13.67 2.37
C LYS A 132 19.75 -14.39 2.32
N GLN A 133 18.72 -13.82 2.93
CA GLN A 133 17.38 -14.39 2.95
C GLN A 133 16.57 -13.90 1.76
N ASN A 134 15.69 -14.76 1.25
CA ASN A 134 14.87 -14.47 0.07
C ASN A 134 13.52 -13.80 0.42
N HIS A 135 13.23 -13.60 1.70
CA HIS A 135 11.92 -13.12 2.13
C HIS A 135 11.97 -12.06 3.24
N TYR A 136 13.12 -11.76 3.83
CA TYR A 136 13.28 -10.64 4.75
C TYR A 136 14.09 -9.52 4.10
N ASP A 137 13.69 -8.28 4.35
CA ASP A 137 14.50 -7.10 4.02
C ASP A 137 14.54 -6.13 5.20
N MET A 138 15.46 -5.18 5.15
CA MET A 138 15.71 -4.20 6.20
C MET A 138 15.74 -2.78 5.63
N ILE A 139 14.93 -1.91 6.21
CA ILE A 139 14.82 -0.49 5.85
C ILE A 139 15.28 0.39 7.01
N ASN A 140 15.39 1.69 6.74
CA ASN A 140 15.84 2.71 7.69
C ASN A 140 17.27 2.50 8.20
N VAL A 141 18.18 2.11 7.30
CA VAL A 141 19.59 1.82 7.58
C VAL A 141 20.55 2.95 7.16
N ASP A 142 20.04 4.05 6.59
CA ASP A 142 20.84 5.10 5.93
C ASP A 142 21.06 6.35 6.80
N LYS A 143 20.21 6.58 7.80
CA LYS A 143 20.39 7.64 8.80
C LYS A 143 20.58 7.08 10.21
N TYR A 144 21.28 7.85 11.02
CA TYR A 144 21.62 7.53 12.40
C TYR A 144 21.43 8.76 13.29
N ASP A 145 21.27 8.51 14.59
CA ASP A 145 21.47 9.50 15.64
C ASP A 145 22.87 9.35 16.25
N LEU A 146 23.33 10.37 16.98
CA LEU A 146 24.54 10.26 17.79
C LEU A 146 24.14 10.10 19.25
N ASP A 147 24.52 8.98 19.86
CA ASP A 147 24.40 8.80 21.30
C ASP A 147 25.19 9.90 22.02
N ALA A 148 24.51 10.69 22.83
CA ALA A 148 25.09 11.83 23.53
C ALA A 148 26.17 11.43 24.56
N LEU A 149 26.15 10.21 25.07
CA LEU A 149 27.10 9.70 26.06
C LEU A 149 28.33 9.09 25.38
N SER A 150 28.11 8.20 24.42
CA SER A 150 29.19 7.42 23.79
C SER A 150 29.74 8.06 22.50
N GLY A 151 29.01 9.01 21.90
CA GLY A 151 29.30 9.58 20.59
C GLY A 151 29.12 8.58 19.43
N GLN A 152 28.59 7.39 19.72
CA GLN A 152 28.41 6.34 18.73
C GLN A 152 27.18 6.61 17.87
N ARG A 153 27.22 6.11 16.64
CA ARG A 153 26.08 6.17 15.73
C ARG A 153 25.09 5.08 16.08
N THR A 154 23.85 5.47 16.32
CA THR A 154 22.75 4.55 16.61
C THR A 154 21.71 4.61 15.50
N TYR A 155 21.19 3.45 15.11
CA TYR A 155 20.24 3.30 14.03
C TYR A 155 18.91 2.75 14.56
N LEU A 156 17.82 3.08 13.86
CA LEU A 156 16.47 2.55 14.11
C LEU A 156 15.97 1.72 12.92
N PRO A 157 16.62 0.59 12.58
CA PRO A 157 16.21 -0.19 11.43
C PRO A 157 14.89 -0.94 11.70
N ILE A 158 14.16 -1.19 10.62
CA ILE A 158 12.95 -2.02 10.64
C ILE A 158 13.17 -3.18 9.66
N ILE A 159 13.09 -4.41 10.16
CA ILE A 159 13.11 -5.64 9.34
C ILE A 159 11.66 -6.01 9.03
N TYR A 160 11.38 -6.48 7.82
CA TYR A 160 10.03 -6.92 7.45
C TYR A 160 10.03 -8.08 6.46
N ASP A 161 8.94 -8.85 6.49
CA ASP A 161 8.70 -9.98 5.59
C ASP A 161 8.17 -9.50 4.23
N THR A 162 9.03 -9.51 3.23
CA THR A 162 8.76 -9.08 1.84
C THR A 162 7.76 -9.96 1.08
N LYS A 163 7.51 -11.18 1.53
CA LYS A 163 6.50 -12.05 0.91
C LYS A 163 5.10 -11.71 1.38
N LEU A 164 4.98 -11.08 2.55
CA LEU A 164 3.71 -10.68 3.14
C LEU A 164 3.43 -9.19 2.98
N LEU A 165 4.46 -8.35 3.05
CA LEU A 165 4.33 -6.91 3.14
C LEU A 165 5.08 -6.20 2.01
N HIS A 166 4.44 -5.18 1.48
CA HIS A 166 5.05 -4.20 0.59
C HIS A 166 5.21 -2.86 1.31
N VAL A 167 6.41 -2.28 1.25
CA VAL A 167 6.68 -0.95 1.80
C VAL A 167 6.15 0.10 0.83
N VAL A 168 5.14 0.86 1.26
CA VAL A 168 4.56 1.98 0.50
C VAL A 168 5.39 3.24 0.68
N ASN A 169 5.78 3.51 1.92
CA ASN A 169 6.57 4.68 2.28
C ASN A 169 7.44 4.38 3.50
N THR A 170 8.56 5.08 3.64
CA THR A 170 9.46 4.97 4.79
C THR A 170 10.17 6.29 5.01
N GLY A 171 10.53 6.57 6.25
CA GLY A 171 11.24 7.79 6.58
C GLY A 171 11.67 7.87 8.04
N TYR A 172 11.97 9.09 8.46
CA TYR A 172 12.54 9.39 9.77
C TYR A 172 11.83 10.59 10.39
N PHE A 173 11.71 10.57 11.70
CA PHE A 173 11.32 11.72 12.50
C PHE A 173 12.57 12.34 13.11
N GLU A 174 12.79 13.62 12.79
CA GLU A 174 13.98 14.39 13.15
C GLU A 174 13.56 15.72 13.77
N THR A 175 14.34 16.25 14.70
CA THR A 175 14.11 17.59 15.23
C THR A 175 14.38 18.65 14.15
N ASN A 176 13.58 19.72 14.15
CA ASN A 176 13.67 20.82 13.17
C ASN A 176 14.77 21.86 13.48
N ASN A 177 15.60 21.63 14.49
CA ASN A 177 16.67 22.55 14.93
C ASN A 177 18.00 22.24 14.24
N ASP A 178 19.00 23.10 14.46
CA ASP A 178 20.35 22.96 13.86
C ASP A 178 21.05 21.66 14.29
N GLN A 179 20.70 21.13 15.47
CA GLN A 179 21.12 19.82 15.96
C GLN A 179 20.05 18.78 15.66
N LYS A 180 19.97 18.34 14.40
CA LYS A 180 19.05 17.28 13.98
C LYS A 180 19.32 16.01 14.77
N MET A 181 18.37 15.65 15.62
CA MET A 181 18.36 14.42 16.40
C MET A 181 17.23 13.54 15.88
N LEU A 182 17.56 12.29 15.59
CA LEU A 182 16.63 11.30 15.07
C LEU A 182 15.97 10.60 16.25
N TYR A 183 14.66 10.79 16.42
CA TYR A 183 13.89 10.19 17.53
C TYR A 183 12.90 9.11 17.08
N GLY A 184 12.82 8.87 15.76
CA GLY A 184 12.06 7.74 15.24
C GLY A 184 12.36 7.45 13.78
N SER A 185 12.07 6.23 13.37
CA SER A 185 11.91 5.84 11.97
C SER A 185 10.51 5.29 11.74
N PHE A 186 10.04 5.30 10.50
CA PHE A 186 8.73 4.74 10.19
C PHE A 186 8.71 4.02 8.86
N ALA A 187 7.74 3.12 8.74
CA ALA A 187 7.41 2.45 7.50
C ALA A 187 5.90 2.21 7.41
N GLU A 188 5.32 2.57 6.29
CA GLU A 188 3.96 2.26 5.90
C GLU A 188 3.96 0.96 5.08
N PHE A 189 3.24 -0.04 5.57
CA PHE A 189 3.17 -1.37 4.97
C PHE A 189 1.80 -1.63 4.40
N MET A 190 1.78 -2.27 3.25
CA MET A 190 0.61 -2.83 2.59
C MET A 190 0.69 -4.35 2.59
N ASP A 191 -0.36 -5.01 3.09
CA ASP A 191 -0.42 -6.48 3.10
C ASP A 191 -0.77 -7.05 1.71
N LEU A 192 0.14 -7.85 1.16
CA LEU A 192 0.03 -8.45 -0.16
C LEU A 192 -1.02 -9.56 -0.26
N ARG A 193 -1.47 -10.12 0.88
CA ARG A 193 -2.53 -11.14 0.92
C ARG A 193 -3.92 -10.56 0.68
N ILE A 194 -4.08 -9.23 0.73
CA ILE A 194 -5.35 -8.54 0.52
C ILE A 194 -5.29 -7.61 -0.72
N PRO A 195 -5.09 -8.15 -1.93
CA PRO A 195 -4.87 -7.32 -3.13
C PRO A 195 -6.09 -6.49 -3.54
N GLU A 196 -7.29 -6.91 -3.14
CA GLU A 196 -8.56 -6.23 -3.50
C GLU A 196 -8.85 -4.99 -2.64
N ALA A 197 -8.25 -4.89 -1.46
CA ALA A 197 -8.45 -3.80 -0.52
C ALA A 197 -7.20 -3.68 0.38
N PRO A 198 -6.08 -3.19 -0.15
CA PRO A 198 -4.83 -3.12 0.58
C PRO A 198 -5.04 -2.32 1.86
N VAL A 199 -4.89 -2.98 3.01
CA VAL A 199 -4.93 -2.29 4.30
C VAL A 199 -3.53 -1.91 4.67
N ALA A 200 -3.33 -0.59 4.62
CA ALA A 200 -2.12 0.04 5.09
C ALA A 200 -2.11 0.10 6.61
N PHE A 201 -0.97 -0.19 7.20
CA PHE A 201 -0.67 0.13 8.59
C PHE A 201 0.74 0.72 8.65
N THR A 202 0.97 1.62 9.60
CA THR A 202 2.29 2.22 9.82
C THR A 202 2.92 1.61 11.06
N VAL A 203 4.18 1.23 10.97
CA VAL A 203 5.03 0.96 12.13
C VAL A 203 5.99 2.12 12.32
N VAL A 204 6.04 2.64 13.53
CA VAL A 204 6.96 3.69 13.96
C VAL A 204 7.91 3.08 14.99
N ASN A 205 9.19 3.07 14.68
CA ASN A 205 10.25 2.60 15.56
C ASN A 205 10.85 3.79 16.33
N ILE A 206 10.90 3.72 17.67
CA ILE A 206 11.38 4.82 18.52
C ILE A 206 12.40 4.33 19.54
N ASP A 207 13.33 5.20 19.93
CA ASP A 207 14.25 4.94 21.04
C ASP A 207 14.45 6.23 21.86
N ILE A 208 13.55 6.44 22.82
CA ILE A 208 13.62 7.57 23.75
C ILE A 208 14.43 7.12 24.97
N PHE A 209 15.75 7.27 24.87
CA PHE A 209 16.70 6.93 25.94
C PHE A 209 16.88 8.13 26.89
N SER A 210 15.84 8.51 27.63
CA SER A 210 15.94 9.55 28.65
C SER A 210 15.28 9.13 29.95
N SER A 211 15.93 9.44 31.07
CA SER A 211 15.37 9.32 32.41
C SER A 211 14.61 10.58 32.85
N PHE A 212 14.67 11.66 32.06
CA PHE A 212 14.03 12.93 32.39
C PHE A 212 12.62 13.00 31.80
N ASN A 213 11.61 13.06 32.68
CA ASN A 213 10.19 13.08 32.32
C ASN A 213 9.83 14.15 31.27
N ASP A 214 10.42 15.35 31.36
CA ASP A 214 10.12 16.45 30.45
C ASP A 214 10.64 16.17 29.03
N ILE A 215 11.82 15.55 28.91
CA ILE A 215 12.40 15.16 27.63
C ILE A 215 11.55 14.08 26.98
N VAL A 216 11.18 13.04 27.74
CA VAL A 216 10.31 11.97 27.24
C VAL A 216 8.96 12.53 26.79
N SER A 217 8.38 13.42 27.59
CA SER A 217 7.10 14.09 27.27
C SER A 217 7.17 14.88 25.97
N ALA A 218 8.23 15.65 25.78
CA ALA A 218 8.43 16.46 24.58
C ALA A 218 8.65 15.58 23.35
N GLN A 219 9.56 14.60 23.41
CA GLN A 219 9.84 13.70 22.29
C GLN A 219 8.62 12.87 21.90
N PHE A 220 7.89 12.32 22.88
CA PHE A 220 6.67 11.57 22.59
C PHE A 220 5.58 12.47 21.99
N SER A 221 5.46 13.72 22.45
CA SER A 221 4.52 14.69 21.89
C SER A 221 4.87 15.05 20.44
N ASN A 222 6.16 15.17 20.10
CA ASN A 222 6.61 15.35 18.72
C ASN A 222 6.20 14.15 17.85
N ILE A 223 6.42 12.91 18.32
CA ILE A 223 5.98 11.70 17.61
C ILE A 223 4.47 11.72 17.36
N VAL A 224 3.67 12.06 18.37
CA VAL A 224 2.21 12.15 18.23
C VAL A 224 1.82 13.20 17.20
N GLN A 225 2.46 14.38 17.23
CA GLN A 225 2.22 15.45 16.28
C GLN A 225 2.62 15.05 14.84
N ASP A 226 3.78 14.44 14.66
CA ASP A 226 4.27 14.00 13.36
C ASP A 226 3.36 12.93 12.76
N VAL A 227 2.98 11.93 13.56
CA VAL A 227 2.03 10.87 13.19
C VAL A 227 0.66 11.44 12.79
N ALA A 228 0.20 12.48 13.46
CA ALA A 228 -1.07 13.14 13.14
C ALA A 228 -0.97 14.06 11.92
N SER A 229 0.19 14.67 11.69
CA SER A 229 0.40 15.66 10.63
C SER A 229 0.65 15.02 9.26
N PHE A 230 1.18 13.79 9.22
CA PHE A 230 1.49 13.10 7.96
C PHE A 230 0.26 12.34 7.44
N PRO A 231 -0.41 12.76 6.35
CA PRO A 231 -1.73 12.26 5.98
C PRO A 231 -1.79 10.75 5.70
N ALA A 232 -0.72 10.16 5.16
CA ALA A 232 -0.66 8.71 4.90
C ALA A 232 -0.66 7.90 6.21
N VAL A 233 0.05 8.39 7.23
CA VAL A 233 0.16 7.75 8.55
C VAL A 233 -1.08 8.03 9.40
N ALA A 234 -1.59 9.27 9.37
CA ALA A 234 -2.69 9.71 10.22
C ALA A 234 -4.00 8.95 9.96
N ASN A 235 -4.19 8.43 8.75
CA ASN A 235 -5.42 7.76 8.31
C ASN A 235 -5.42 6.24 8.47
N ALA A 236 -4.26 5.65 8.77
CA ALA A 236 -4.06 4.21 8.94
C ALA A 236 -3.97 3.83 10.43
N ALA A 237 -3.97 2.53 10.73
CA ALA A 237 -3.54 2.07 12.05
C ALA A 237 -2.05 2.36 12.21
N VAL A 238 -1.65 2.88 13.38
CA VAL A 238 -0.27 3.22 13.70
C VAL A 238 0.17 2.40 14.89
N ILE A 239 1.27 1.67 14.72
CA ILE A 239 1.89 0.83 15.74
C ILE A 239 3.22 1.48 16.10
N VAL A 240 3.31 2.06 17.29
CA VAL A 240 4.57 2.63 17.80
C VAL A 240 5.28 1.56 18.62
N ALA A 241 6.47 1.16 18.19
CA ALA A 241 7.28 0.10 18.78
C ALA A 241 8.64 0.65 19.21
N GLY A 242 9.05 0.36 20.44
CA GLY A 242 10.40 0.72 20.91
C GLY A 242 10.45 1.21 22.35
N SER A 243 11.52 1.93 22.69
CA SER A 243 11.82 2.31 24.07
C SER A 243 11.32 3.72 24.41
N LEU A 244 10.77 3.86 25.62
CA LEU A 244 10.41 5.15 26.21
C LEU A 244 11.30 5.53 27.40
N GLY A 245 12.12 4.61 27.91
CA GLY A 245 12.98 4.81 29.08
C GLY A 245 12.19 4.92 30.39
N VAL A 246 11.47 6.03 30.57
CA VAL A 246 10.51 6.29 31.66
C VAL A 246 9.16 6.70 31.09
N THR A 247 8.08 6.45 31.83
CA THR A 247 6.71 6.76 31.33
C THR A 247 6.08 7.83 32.21
N PRO A 248 6.16 9.12 31.85
CA PRO A 248 5.59 10.20 32.63
C PRO A 248 4.05 10.21 32.60
N PRO A 249 3.37 10.88 33.55
CA PRO A 249 1.90 10.81 33.69
C PRO A 249 1.10 11.19 32.44
N ASN A 250 1.50 12.24 31.73
CA ASN A 250 0.89 12.68 30.47
C ASN A 250 1.00 11.62 29.36
N VAL A 251 2.14 10.90 29.28
CA VAL A 251 2.32 9.80 28.33
C VAL A 251 1.44 8.61 28.73
N LYS A 252 1.32 8.31 30.03
CA LYS A 252 0.36 7.28 30.52
C LYS A 252 -1.08 7.63 30.15
N ASP A 253 -1.49 8.90 30.31
CA ASP A 253 -2.82 9.36 29.93
C ASP A 253 -3.08 9.21 28.43
N LEU A 254 -2.08 9.52 27.59
CA LEU A 254 -2.16 9.28 26.15
C LEU A 254 -2.27 7.79 25.84
N MET A 255 -1.52 6.93 26.52
CA MET A 255 -1.62 5.49 26.35
C MET A 255 -3.00 4.95 26.72
N LEU A 256 -3.63 5.51 27.76
CA LEU A 256 -4.98 5.14 28.17
C LEU A 256 -6.04 5.64 27.17
N LYS A 257 -5.81 6.75 26.48
CA LYS A 257 -6.79 7.40 25.60
C LYS A 257 -6.65 6.99 24.13
N SER A 258 -5.49 7.13 23.52
CA SER A 258 -5.29 7.04 22.07
C SER A 258 -4.20 6.05 21.63
N TYR A 259 -3.12 5.87 22.39
CA TYR A 259 -1.99 4.99 22.04
C TYR A 259 -1.94 3.76 22.95
N LYS A 260 -2.89 2.84 22.75
CA LYS A 260 -3.14 1.75 23.69
C LYS A 260 -1.91 0.84 23.85
N ASN A 261 -1.42 0.67 25.07
CA ASN A 261 -0.35 -0.28 25.38
C ASN A 261 -0.85 -1.71 25.20
N THR A 262 -0.31 -2.44 24.21
CA THR A 262 -0.79 -3.78 23.85
C THR A 262 -0.60 -4.78 24.98
N THR A 263 0.50 -4.68 25.73
CA THR A 263 0.77 -5.55 26.89
C THR A 263 -0.28 -5.34 27.97
N ALA A 264 -0.70 -4.09 28.23
CA ALA A 264 -1.76 -3.80 29.20
C ALA A 264 -3.17 -4.18 28.72
N GLN A 265 -3.39 -4.24 27.39
CA GLN A 265 -4.68 -4.63 26.82
C GLN A 265 -4.90 -6.14 26.75
N ASP A 266 -3.84 -6.93 26.65
CA ASP A 266 -3.96 -8.39 26.69
C ASP A 266 -4.26 -8.85 28.12
N LYS A 267 -5.50 -9.33 28.32
CA LYS A 267 -6.02 -9.77 29.62
C LYS A 267 -5.19 -10.88 30.26
N ASN A 268 -4.43 -11.63 29.48
CA ASN A 268 -3.59 -12.70 30.00
C ASN A 268 -2.30 -12.18 30.70
N ASN A 269 -1.99 -10.88 30.61
CA ASN A 269 -0.85 -10.27 31.29
C ASN A 269 -1.13 -9.77 32.71
N GLN A 270 -2.37 -9.88 33.23
CA GLN A 270 -2.76 -9.24 34.50
C GLN A 270 -1.90 -9.62 35.71
N ASN A 271 -1.27 -10.80 35.69
CA ASN A 271 -0.44 -11.32 36.79
C ASN A 271 1.01 -11.63 36.37
N ILE A 272 1.46 -11.08 35.23
CA ILE A 272 2.82 -11.31 34.72
C ILE A 272 3.65 -10.04 34.97
N PRO A 273 4.89 -10.14 35.48
CA PRO A 273 5.72 -8.96 35.66
C PRO A 273 5.99 -8.25 34.33
N LEU A 274 5.90 -6.91 34.36
CA LEU A 274 5.99 -6.06 33.17
C LEU A 274 7.41 -5.57 32.87
N THR A 275 8.40 -6.10 33.56
CA THR A 275 9.82 -5.73 33.41
C THR A 275 10.32 -6.01 32.01
N THR A 276 10.83 -4.97 31.33
CA THR A 276 11.49 -5.11 30.02
C THR A 276 13.01 -4.94 30.08
N LEU A 277 13.55 -4.33 31.14
CA LEU A 277 14.99 -4.20 31.38
C LEU A 277 15.42 -5.18 32.46
N HIS A 278 16.39 -6.04 32.18
CA HIS A 278 16.81 -7.13 33.07
C HIS A 278 18.32 -7.15 33.34
N SER A 279 19.01 -6.03 33.12
CA SER A 279 20.39 -5.83 33.52
C SER A 279 20.55 -6.21 35.01
N GLY A 280 21.46 -7.13 35.32
CA GLY A 280 21.66 -7.61 36.69
C GLY A 280 20.62 -8.62 37.21
N ASN A 281 19.81 -9.23 36.33
CA ASN A 281 18.77 -10.22 36.67
C ASN A 281 17.70 -9.73 37.65
N GLN A 282 17.40 -8.43 37.67
CA GLN A 282 16.37 -7.85 38.53
C GLN A 282 15.02 -7.76 37.82
N ASP A 283 13.95 -8.06 38.55
CA ASP A 283 12.56 -7.88 38.13
C ASP A 283 12.00 -6.69 38.91
N ASP A 284 11.90 -5.52 38.28
CA ASP A 284 11.46 -4.28 38.93
C ASP A 284 9.97 -3.95 38.68
N GLY A 285 9.29 -4.77 37.88
CA GLY A 285 7.91 -4.58 37.45
C GLY A 285 7.72 -3.44 36.45
N ILE A 286 8.78 -2.83 35.93
CA ILE A 286 8.71 -1.62 35.12
C ILE A 286 8.86 -1.94 33.63
N GLN A 287 7.81 -1.66 32.89
CA GLN A 287 7.83 -1.65 31.42
C GLN A 287 8.51 -0.37 30.93
N ARG A 288 9.54 -0.51 30.10
CA ARG A 288 10.25 0.61 29.45
C ARG A 288 10.19 0.56 27.94
N ASP A 289 9.97 -0.64 27.42
CA ASP A 289 9.82 -0.93 26.01
C ASP A 289 8.34 -1.22 25.74
N TYR A 290 7.84 -0.81 24.59
CA TYR A 290 6.41 -0.82 24.30
C TYR A 290 6.11 -1.20 22.86
N ILE A 291 4.94 -1.79 22.67
CA ILE A 291 4.19 -1.75 21.42
C ILE A 291 2.88 -1.03 21.75
N LEU A 292 2.61 0.10 21.09
CA LEU A 292 1.45 0.95 21.31
C LEU A 292 0.62 1.00 20.04
N LEU A 293 -0.70 0.82 20.15
CA LEU A 293 -1.63 0.87 19.02
C LEU A 293 -2.45 2.16 19.07
N ARG A 294 -2.34 2.98 18.02
CA ARG A 294 -3.32 4.02 17.67
C ARG A 294 -4.13 3.56 16.46
N ASP A 295 -5.40 3.25 16.68
CA ASP A 295 -6.30 2.76 15.64
C ASP A 295 -7.73 3.26 15.85
N GLU A 296 -7.95 4.53 15.52
CA GLU A 296 -9.25 5.21 15.66
C GLU A 296 -10.34 4.51 14.84
N LYS A 297 -9.95 3.93 13.70
CA LYS A 297 -10.83 3.18 12.81
C LYS A 297 -11.03 1.74 13.25
N ARG A 298 -10.40 1.25 14.33
CA ARG A 298 -10.52 -0.13 14.83
C ARG A 298 -10.37 -1.18 13.71
N SER A 299 -9.41 -0.94 12.84
CA SER A 299 -9.06 -1.79 11.70
C SER A 299 -8.27 -3.04 12.11
N LEU A 300 -7.61 -2.99 13.28
CA LEU A 300 -6.84 -4.08 13.88
C LEU A 300 -7.46 -4.52 15.19
N ILE A 301 -7.38 -5.82 15.46
CA ILE A 301 -7.78 -6.47 16.70
C ILE A 301 -6.53 -7.10 17.31
N LEU A 302 -6.21 -6.73 18.55
CA LEU A 302 -5.13 -7.35 19.30
C LEU A 302 -5.55 -8.74 19.79
N ASN A 303 -4.81 -9.78 19.42
CA ASN A 303 -5.06 -11.15 19.83
C ASN A 303 -4.03 -11.69 20.82
N TYR A 304 -2.83 -11.10 20.83
CA TYR A 304 -1.70 -11.54 21.63
C TYR A 304 -0.75 -10.37 21.89
N SER A 305 -0.27 -10.21 23.12
CA SER A 305 0.87 -9.34 23.43
C SER A 305 1.64 -9.88 24.62
N ARG A 306 2.95 -10.13 24.48
CA ARG A 306 3.81 -10.64 25.57
C ARG A 306 5.18 -9.98 25.59
N ILE A 307 5.73 -9.87 26.79
CA ILE A 307 7.16 -9.66 27.00
C ILE A 307 7.80 -11.06 27.01
N LEU A 308 8.75 -11.29 26.11
CA LEU A 308 9.36 -12.61 25.88
C LEU A 308 10.49 -12.87 26.88
N ARG A 309 10.16 -12.94 28.16
CA ARG A 309 11.12 -12.99 29.28
C ARG A 309 12.01 -14.23 29.32
N MET A 310 11.63 -15.27 28.57
CA MET A 310 12.45 -16.47 28.41
C MET A 310 13.53 -16.33 27.34
N PHE A 311 13.52 -15.24 26.56
CA PHE A 311 14.54 -14.92 25.57
C PHE A 311 15.46 -13.82 26.10
N LYS A 312 16.69 -14.17 26.44
CA LYS A 312 17.69 -13.23 26.93
C LYS A 312 18.54 -12.74 25.77
N ALA A 313 18.29 -11.51 25.31
CA ALA A 313 19.09 -10.88 24.25
C ALA A 313 19.54 -9.49 24.71
N GLY A 314 20.82 -9.40 25.08
CA GLY A 314 21.34 -8.20 25.72
C GLY A 314 20.67 -7.96 27.08
N ASP A 315 20.40 -6.71 27.41
CA ASP A 315 19.81 -6.31 28.69
C ASP A 315 18.29 -6.16 28.65
N ARG A 316 17.65 -6.32 27.49
CA ARG A 316 16.22 -6.06 27.32
C ARG A 316 15.47 -7.25 26.77
N TYR A 317 14.27 -7.47 27.29
CA TYR A 317 13.36 -8.48 26.76
C TYR A 317 12.61 -7.96 25.53
N PRO A 318 12.46 -8.79 24.48
CA PRO A 318 11.63 -8.44 23.34
C PRO A 318 10.15 -8.33 23.75
N ILE A 319 9.40 -7.52 23.01
CA ILE A 319 7.94 -7.48 23.09
C ILE A 319 7.38 -7.96 21.77
N HIS A 320 6.42 -8.87 21.84
CA HIS A 320 5.77 -9.47 20.69
C HIS A 320 4.27 -9.22 20.77
N ALA A 321 3.68 -8.69 19.69
CA ALA A 321 2.25 -8.51 19.54
C ALA A 321 1.76 -9.13 18.23
N ILE A 322 0.58 -9.75 18.27
CA ILE A 322 -0.08 -10.30 17.08
C ILE A 322 -1.47 -9.68 16.95
N PHE A 323 -1.76 -9.17 15.76
CA PHE A 323 -3.02 -8.54 15.40
C PHE A 323 -3.73 -9.31 14.29
N SER A 324 -5.05 -9.29 14.29
CA SER A 324 -5.86 -9.63 13.12
C SER A 324 -6.51 -8.39 12.52
N TYR A 325 -6.82 -8.48 11.25
CA TYR A 325 -7.70 -7.53 10.59
C TYR A 325 -9.14 -7.66 11.08
N ASN A 326 -9.84 -6.54 11.26
CA ASN A 326 -11.24 -6.54 11.70
C ASN A 326 -12.21 -6.79 10.53
N ASP A 327 -12.50 -8.07 10.25
CA ASP A 327 -13.32 -8.55 9.11
C ASP A 327 -14.69 -7.85 8.94
N ASP A 328 -15.36 -7.46 10.02
CA ASP A 328 -16.65 -6.76 9.95
C ASP A 328 -16.53 -5.41 9.23
N LYS A 329 -15.37 -4.76 9.29
CA LYS A 329 -15.11 -3.51 8.56
C LYS A 329 -14.63 -3.75 7.13
N PHE A 330 -13.98 -4.87 6.86
CA PHE A 330 -13.60 -5.27 5.49
C PHE A 330 -14.83 -5.64 4.66
N SER A 331 -15.77 -6.40 5.25
CA SER A 331 -17.04 -6.74 4.62
C SER A 331 -17.92 -5.50 4.40
N MET A 332 -17.96 -4.58 5.36
CA MET A 332 -18.68 -3.30 5.23
C MET A 332 -18.06 -2.34 4.22
N ARG A 333 -16.72 -2.28 4.08
CA ARG A 333 -16.05 -1.48 3.05
C ARG A 333 -16.32 -2.04 1.66
N LYS A 334 -16.21 -3.37 1.47
CA LYS A 334 -16.61 -4.04 0.22
C LYS A 334 -18.07 -3.82 -0.12
N LYS A 335 -18.96 -3.83 0.88
CA LYS A 335 -20.38 -3.54 0.68
C LYS A 335 -20.58 -2.08 0.24
N ARG A 336 -19.95 -1.11 0.91
CA ARG A 336 -20.04 0.31 0.52
C ARG A 336 -19.46 0.62 -0.86
N GLU A 337 -18.31 0.03 -1.20
CA GLU A 337 -17.70 0.19 -2.52
C GLU A 337 -18.55 -0.48 -3.61
N ARG A 338 -19.20 -1.61 -3.30
CA ARG A 338 -20.17 -2.24 -4.21
C ARG A 338 -21.44 -1.39 -4.35
N ASP A 339 -22.01 -0.91 -3.26
CA ASP A 339 -23.21 -0.07 -3.25
C ASP A 339 -22.95 1.28 -3.95
N GLN A 340 -21.74 1.86 -3.82
CA GLN A 340 -21.34 3.08 -4.54
C GLN A 340 -21.19 2.82 -6.04
N ASN A 341 -20.47 1.77 -6.44
CA ASN A 341 -20.31 1.43 -7.86
C ASN A 341 -21.65 1.07 -8.50
N GLU A 342 -22.54 0.36 -7.80
CA GLU A 342 -23.90 0.06 -8.26
C GLU A 342 -24.72 1.34 -8.42
N SER A 343 -24.59 2.30 -7.51
CA SER A 343 -25.27 3.60 -7.61
C SER A 343 -24.79 4.46 -8.79
N GLU A 344 -23.48 4.49 -9.05
CA GLU A 344 -22.90 5.21 -10.20
C GLU A 344 -23.34 4.57 -11.52
N THR A 345 -23.36 3.24 -11.61
CA THR A 345 -23.89 2.55 -12.80
C THR A 345 -25.39 2.77 -13.01
N ALA A 346 -26.19 2.83 -11.94
CA ALA A 346 -27.62 3.10 -12.04
C ALA A 346 -27.93 4.55 -12.47
N GLU A 347 -27.13 5.52 -12.03
CA GLU A 347 -27.23 6.90 -12.49
C GLU A 347 -26.83 7.04 -13.97
N ASP A 348 -25.76 6.37 -14.40
CA ASP A 348 -25.33 6.36 -15.79
C ASP A 348 -26.32 5.65 -16.71
N GLU A 349 -26.88 4.50 -16.31
CA GLU A 349 -27.93 3.81 -17.06
C GLU A 349 -29.19 4.67 -17.21
N ASN A 350 -29.61 5.35 -16.13
CA ASN A 350 -30.75 6.27 -16.19
C ASN A 350 -30.47 7.47 -17.11
N ARG A 351 -29.25 8.00 -17.11
CA ARG A 351 -28.85 9.11 -17.97
C ARG A 351 -28.82 8.70 -19.46
N ILE A 352 -28.31 7.51 -19.76
CA ILE A 352 -28.31 6.93 -21.11
C ILE A 352 -29.74 6.67 -21.59
N ASN A 353 -30.59 6.07 -20.75
CA ASN A 353 -31.98 5.80 -21.10
C ASN A 353 -32.78 7.08 -21.37
N LYS A 354 -32.54 8.13 -20.58
CA LYS A 354 -33.15 9.45 -20.80
C LYS A 354 -32.71 10.06 -22.13
N GLN A 355 -31.41 9.99 -22.46
CA GLN A 355 -30.89 10.47 -23.75
C GLN A 355 -31.48 9.69 -24.93
N LEU A 356 -31.60 8.37 -24.82
CA LEU A 356 -32.20 7.52 -25.87
C LEU A 356 -33.67 7.84 -26.09
N GLU A 357 -34.46 8.09 -25.04
CA GLU A 357 -35.86 8.49 -25.18
C GLU A 357 -36.01 9.90 -25.76
N GLU A 358 -35.16 10.85 -25.37
CA GLU A 358 -35.10 12.18 -26.00
C GLU A 358 -34.77 12.08 -27.49
N GLU A 359 -33.83 11.21 -27.87
CA GLU A 359 -33.44 11.00 -29.27
C GLU A 359 -34.56 10.32 -30.07
N LYS A 360 -35.23 9.30 -29.52
CA LYS A 360 -36.42 8.68 -30.13
C LYS A 360 -37.53 9.71 -30.35
N ASN A 361 -37.77 10.60 -29.38
CA ASN A 361 -38.79 11.63 -29.50
C ASN A 361 -38.42 12.67 -30.56
N LYS A 362 -37.15 13.07 -30.66
CA LYS A 362 -36.65 13.92 -31.76
C LYS A 362 -36.85 13.25 -33.12
N ARG A 363 -36.50 11.97 -33.27
CA ARG A 363 -36.71 11.20 -34.51
C ARG A 363 -38.18 11.08 -34.89
N LYS A 364 -39.07 10.83 -33.92
CA LYS A 364 -40.53 10.78 -34.15
C LYS A 364 -41.06 12.15 -34.63
N LYS A 365 -40.56 13.25 -34.06
CA LYS A 365 -40.95 14.60 -34.48
C LYS A 365 -40.46 14.91 -35.90
N ALA A 366 -39.19 14.63 -36.19
CA ALA A 366 -38.62 14.80 -37.53
C ALA A 366 -39.36 13.97 -38.59
N HIS A 367 -39.73 12.72 -38.28
CA HIS A 367 -40.50 11.88 -39.20
C HIS A 367 -41.92 12.43 -39.45
N LYS A 368 -42.59 13.01 -38.44
CA LYS A 368 -43.90 13.65 -38.63
C LYS A 368 -43.78 14.89 -39.52
N GLU A 369 -42.74 15.70 -39.33
CA GLU A 369 -42.48 16.88 -40.14
C GLU A 369 -42.14 16.51 -41.59
N ASP A 370 -41.29 15.51 -41.82
CA ASP A 370 -40.96 15.01 -43.17
C ASP A 370 -42.19 14.44 -43.90
N LYS A 371 -43.05 13.69 -43.18
CA LYS A 371 -44.30 13.18 -43.77
C LYS A 371 -45.25 14.31 -44.19
N SER A 372 -45.38 15.36 -43.36
CA SER A 372 -46.19 16.54 -43.68
C SER A 372 -45.65 17.33 -44.87
N LEU A 373 -44.32 17.47 -44.97
CA LEU A 373 -43.68 18.13 -46.10
C LEU A 373 -43.90 17.36 -47.41
N LYS A 374 -43.78 16.03 -47.37
CA LYS A 374 -44.06 15.16 -48.53
C LYS A 374 -45.51 15.23 -49.00
N GLU A 375 -46.49 15.24 -48.09
CA GLU A 375 -47.91 15.41 -48.44
C GLU A 375 -48.18 16.77 -49.10
N LYS A 376 -47.64 17.86 -48.56
CA LYS A 376 -47.76 19.20 -49.15
C LYS A 376 -47.12 19.30 -50.52
N ALA A 377 -45.95 18.67 -50.71
CA ALA A 377 -45.28 18.62 -52.00
C ALA A 377 -46.16 17.90 -53.04
N LEU A 378 -46.73 16.75 -52.68
CA LEU A 378 -47.58 15.93 -53.54
C LEU A 378 -48.89 16.64 -53.94
N GLU A 379 -49.52 17.37 -53.00
CA GLU A 379 -50.69 18.21 -53.30
C GLU A 379 -50.35 19.36 -54.26
N SER A 380 -49.21 20.02 -54.05
CA SER A 380 -48.74 21.08 -54.96
C SER A 380 -48.45 20.55 -56.37
N GLU A 381 -47.96 19.31 -56.48
CA GLU A 381 -47.66 18.66 -57.75
C GLU A 381 -48.94 18.24 -58.49
N LYS A 382 -49.94 17.69 -57.77
CA LYS A 382 -51.27 17.42 -58.32
C LYS A 382 -51.96 18.68 -58.84
N ALA A 383 -51.92 19.78 -58.09
CA ALA A 383 -52.47 21.06 -58.53
C ALA A 383 -51.77 21.64 -59.77
N LYS A 384 -50.45 21.41 -59.91
CA LYS A 384 -49.69 21.76 -61.12
C LYS A 384 -50.03 20.85 -62.32
N LEU A 385 -50.36 19.59 -62.08
CA LEU A 385 -50.79 18.63 -63.11
C LEU A 385 -52.20 18.96 -63.65
N GLU A 386 -53.14 19.35 -62.79
CA GLU A 386 -54.49 19.74 -63.21
C GLU A 386 -54.52 21.00 -64.08
N LYS A 387 -53.65 21.98 -63.81
CA LYS A 387 -53.53 23.20 -64.64
C LYS A 387 -52.90 22.98 -66.03
N ASN A 388 -52.42 21.77 -66.33
CA ASN A 388 -51.77 21.44 -67.60
C ASN A 388 -52.61 20.56 -68.53
N LYS A 389 -53.87 20.24 -68.18
CA LYS A 389 -54.74 19.36 -68.98
C LYS A 389 -55.18 19.94 -70.35
N ASP A 390 -55.06 21.25 -70.59
CA ASP A 390 -55.47 21.90 -71.85
C ASP A 390 -54.30 22.30 -72.76
N ARG A 391 -53.09 21.80 -72.50
CA ARG A 391 -51.89 22.18 -73.29
C ARG A 391 -51.72 21.31 -74.53
N SER A 392 -51.40 21.96 -75.64
CA SER A 392 -51.07 21.36 -76.94
C SER A 392 -49.98 20.27 -76.80
N PRO A 393 -50.01 19.19 -77.60
CA PRO A 393 -49.01 18.11 -77.56
C PRO A 393 -47.54 18.57 -77.61
N ASP A 394 -47.25 19.68 -78.30
CA ASP A 394 -45.90 20.24 -78.38
C ASP A 394 -45.46 20.90 -77.06
N ASP A 395 -46.39 21.50 -76.31
CA ASP A 395 -46.11 22.06 -74.98
C ASP A 395 -45.92 20.98 -73.92
N GLN A 396 -46.56 19.81 -74.08
CA GLN A 396 -46.38 18.65 -73.20
C GLN A 396 -44.97 18.06 -73.34
N LYS A 397 -44.46 17.88 -74.56
CA LYS A 397 -43.07 17.44 -74.79
C LYS A 397 -42.04 18.40 -74.20
N LYS A 398 -42.28 19.72 -74.33
CA LYS A 398 -41.38 20.74 -73.78
C LYS A 398 -41.40 20.78 -72.25
N LEU A 399 -42.55 20.49 -71.64
CA LEU A 399 -42.70 20.39 -70.19
C LEU A 399 -42.05 19.11 -69.63
N GLU A 400 -42.19 17.99 -70.34
CA GLU A 400 -41.62 16.70 -69.96
C GLU A 400 -40.09 16.74 -70.01
N LYS A 401 -39.51 17.36 -71.04
CA LYS A 401 -38.07 17.63 -71.11
C LYS A 401 -37.59 18.50 -69.94
N ARG A 402 -38.31 19.57 -69.60
CA ARG A 402 -37.99 20.42 -68.42
C ARG A 402 -38.09 19.67 -67.09
N ARG A 403 -39.01 18.70 -66.97
CA ARG A 403 -39.13 17.87 -65.77
C ARG A 403 -37.96 16.89 -65.66
N GLN A 404 -37.52 16.32 -66.78
CA GLN A 404 -36.34 15.48 -66.85
C GLN A 404 -35.08 16.27 -66.47
N ASP A 405 -34.88 17.44 -67.05
CA ASP A 405 -33.73 18.32 -66.76
C ASP A 405 -33.72 18.76 -65.27
N ASN A 406 -34.89 19.05 -64.68
CA ASN A 406 -35.00 19.40 -63.26
C ASN A 406 -34.76 18.19 -62.33
N ALA A 407 -35.28 17.01 -62.68
CA ALA A 407 -35.07 15.80 -61.88
C ALA A 407 -33.59 15.39 -61.88
N GLU A 408 -32.91 15.56 -63.01
CA GLU A 408 -31.47 15.30 -63.13
C GLU A 408 -30.66 16.32 -62.32
N SER A 409 -31.04 17.61 -62.36
CA SER A 409 -30.42 18.65 -61.53
C SER A 409 -30.63 18.44 -60.03
N GLU A 410 -31.79 17.96 -59.58
CA GLU A 410 -32.04 17.66 -58.17
C GLU A 410 -31.30 16.41 -57.70
N ALA A 411 -31.24 15.37 -58.54
CA ALA A 411 -30.45 14.17 -58.27
C ALA A 411 -28.96 14.49 -58.13
N ASP A 412 -28.42 15.39 -58.96
CA ASP A 412 -27.04 15.85 -58.86
C ASP A 412 -26.78 16.69 -57.61
N LYS A 413 -27.73 17.54 -57.18
CA LYS A 413 -27.62 18.25 -55.90
C LYS A 413 -27.60 17.28 -54.72
N PHE A 414 -28.48 16.29 -54.73
CA PHE A 414 -28.55 15.29 -53.66
C PHE A 414 -27.27 14.44 -53.59
N ARG A 415 -26.70 14.06 -54.74
CA ARG A 415 -25.40 13.35 -54.79
C ARG A 415 -24.28 14.19 -54.19
N LYS A 416 -24.18 15.48 -54.54
CA LYS A 416 -23.18 16.39 -53.98
C LYS A 416 -23.32 16.55 -52.46
N GLU A 417 -24.54 16.67 -51.95
CA GLU A 417 -24.79 16.80 -50.51
C GLU A 417 -24.43 15.52 -49.74
N MET A 418 -24.71 14.35 -50.31
CA MET A 418 -24.29 13.06 -49.75
C MET A 418 -22.77 12.88 -49.75
N GLU A 419 -22.09 13.28 -50.81
CA GLU A 419 -20.62 13.29 -50.86
C GLU A 419 -20.02 14.26 -49.84
N GLU A 420 -20.58 15.46 -49.70
CA GLU A 420 -20.11 16.46 -48.73
C GLU A 420 -20.27 15.97 -47.28
N ASN A 421 -21.41 15.34 -46.95
CA ASN A 421 -21.63 14.74 -45.63
C ASN A 421 -20.69 13.55 -45.36
N THR A 422 -20.40 12.74 -46.38
CA THR A 422 -19.46 11.62 -46.26
C THR A 422 -18.03 12.12 -46.04
N ASN A 423 -17.64 13.21 -46.71
CA ASN A 423 -16.33 13.84 -46.53
C ASN A 423 -16.19 14.49 -45.16
N LYS A 424 -17.20 15.22 -44.67
CA LYS A 424 -17.20 15.80 -43.32
C LYS A 424 -17.03 14.72 -42.23
N LYS A 425 -17.68 13.56 -42.40
CA LYS A 425 -17.52 12.43 -41.48
C LYS A 425 -16.10 11.85 -41.51
N ARG A 426 -15.51 11.70 -42.70
CA ARG A 426 -14.11 11.27 -42.85
C ARG A 426 -13.13 12.26 -42.19
N GLU A 427 -13.33 13.56 -42.35
CA GLU A 427 -12.49 14.58 -41.71
C GLU A 427 -12.56 14.50 -40.18
N GLN A 428 -13.75 14.31 -39.61
CA GLN A 428 -13.93 14.11 -38.16
C GLN A 428 -13.21 12.85 -37.65
N ASP A 429 -13.32 11.73 -38.38
CA ASP A 429 -12.65 10.47 -38.02
C ASP A 429 -11.12 10.61 -38.12
N GLU A 430 -10.60 11.34 -39.11
CA GLU A 430 -9.18 11.65 -39.25
C GLU A 430 -8.66 12.57 -38.14
N GLU A 431 -9.41 13.60 -37.77
CA GLU A 431 -9.05 14.52 -36.68
C GLU A 431 -8.96 13.78 -35.34
N TYR A 432 -9.93 12.91 -35.05
CA TYR A 432 -9.90 12.05 -33.86
C TYR A 432 -8.67 11.13 -33.86
N ALA A 433 -8.34 10.53 -35.00
CA ALA A 433 -7.15 9.69 -35.14
C ALA A 433 -5.85 10.48 -34.95
N ARG A 434 -5.77 11.73 -35.41
CA ARG A 434 -4.61 12.62 -35.21
C ARG A 434 -4.43 12.99 -33.74
N GLN A 435 -5.52 13.35 -33.04
CA GLN A 435 -5.48 13.66 -31.60
C GLN A 435 -5.00 12.46 -30.79
N LYS A 436 -5.51 11.25 -31.10
CA LYS A 436 -5.08 10.02 -30.43
C LYS A 436 -3.59 9.74 -30.61
N ARG A 437 -3.05 9.89 -31.82
CA ARG A 437 -1.61 9.72 -32.08
C ARG A 437 -0.77 10.78 -31.37
N SER A 438 -1.23 12.03 -31.31
CA SER A 438 -0.53 13.11 -30.59
C SER A 438 -0.39 12.79 -29.10
N ASN A 439 -1.44 12.26 -28.48
CA ASN A 439 -1.40 11.88 -27.06
C ASN A 439 -0.45 10.70 -26.82
N GLU A 440 -0.45 9.69 -27.71
CA GLU A 440 0.49 8.56 -27.63
C GLU A 440 1.97 8.99 -27.77
N VAL A 441 2.27 10.01 -28.58
CA VAL A 441 3.64 10.56 -28.67
C VAL A 441 4.04 11.28 -27.38
N GLN A 442 3.15 12.11 -26.81
CA GLN A 442 3.43 12.82 -25.57
C GLN A 442 3.68 11.88 -24.38
N ASP A 443 2.93 10.78 -24.27
CA ASP A 443 3.12 9.79 -23.21
C ASP A 443 4.45 9.02 -23.37
N ASN A 444 4.85 8.72 -24.61
CA ASN A 444 6.15 8.11 -24.90
C ASN A 444 7.32 9.04 -24.59
N ASP A 445 7.20 10.34 -24.89
CA ASP A 445 8.23 11.33 -24.56
C ASP A 445 8.37 11.53 -23.05
N ARG A 446 7.27 11.51 -22.29
CA ARG A 446 7.29 11.54 -20.82
C ARG A 446 8.02 10.33 -20.24
N ASN A 447 7.68 9.12 -20.69
CA ASN A 447 8.34 7.90 -20.26
C ASN A 447 9.84 7.89 -20.59
N ASN A 448 10.22 8.34 -21.79
CA ASN A 448 11.63 8.40 -22.18
C ASN A 448 12.44 9.41 -21.36
N ASN A 449 11.84 10.55 -20.99
CA ASN A 449 12.49 11.54 -20.14
C ASN A 449 12.66 11.01 -18.70
N GLU A 450 11.70 10.26 -18.18
CA GLU A 450 11.79 9.64 -16.86
C GLU A 450 12.87 8.54 -16.82
N ILE A 451 12.98 7.72 -17.87
CA ILE A 451 14.05 6.72 -18.02
C ILE A 451 15.43 7.39 -18.07
N LYS A 452 15.59 8.49 -18.83
CA LYS A 452 16.84 9.26 -18.89
C LYS A 452 17.22 9.85 -17.53
N LYS A 453 16.25 10.45 -16.82
CA LYS A 453 16.47 11.01 -15.48
C LYS A 453 16.96 9.95 -14.49
N ASN A 454 16.31 8.79 -14.48
CA ASN A 454 16.69 7.66 -13.62
C ASN A 454 18.09 7.10 -13.97
N ALA A 455 18.48 7.11 -15.24
CA ALA A 455 19.81 6.68 -15.67
C ALA A 455 20.92 7.66 -15.22
N ASP A 456 20.66 8.96 -15.29
CA ASP A 456 21.61 9.99 -14.85
C ASP A 456 21.78 10.03 -13.33
N GLU A 457 20.70 9.82 -12.57
CA GLU A 457 20.75 9.67 -11.11
C GLU A 457 21.58 8.44 -10.70
N LYS A 458 21.41 7.31 -11.39
CA LYS A 458 22.24 6.11 -11.16
C LYS A 458 23.72 6.35 -11.48
N LYS A 459 24.04 7.10 -12.54
CA LYS A 459 25.43 7.47 -12.86
C LYS A 459 26.04 8.35 -11.77
N LYS A 460 25.32 9.37 -11.30
CA LYS A 460 25.78 10.26 -10.21
C LYS A 460 26.03 9.48 -8.92
N ALA A 461 25.11 8.58 -8.55
CA ALA A 461 25.26 7.74 -7.37
C ALA A 461 26.50 6.83 -7.46
N LYS A 462 26.74 6.22 -8.62
CA LYS A 462 27.93 5.40 -8.86
C LYS A 462 29.22 6.21 -8.76
N GLN A 463 29.27 7.39 -9.39
CA GLN A 463 30.43 8.26 -9.37
C GLN A 463 30.76 8.72 -7.94
N TRP A 464 29.74 9.11 -7.16
CA TRP A 464 29.91 9.47 -5.75
C TRP A 464 30.50 8.31 -4.91
N LEU A 465 30.04 7.08 -5.15
CA LEU A 465 30.55 5.88 -4.50
C LEU A 465 32.02 5.61 -4.84
N ASP A 466 32.41 5.79 -6.09
CA ASP A 466 33.78 5.61 -6.55
C ASP A 466 34.72 6.71 -5.99
N ASP A 467 34.26 7.95 -5.91
CA ASP A 467 35.00 9.06 -5.29
C ASP A 467 35.19 8.84 -3.78
N LYS A 468 34.16 8.33 -3.09
CA LYS A 468 34.26 7.96 -1.67
C LYS A 468 35.27 6.85 -1.43
N LYS A 469 35.32 5.84 -2.30
CA LYS A 469 36.34 4.76 -2.25
C LYS A 469 37.75 5.28 -2.49
N ARG A 470 37.93 6.23 -3.42
CA ARG A 470 39.24 6.88 -3.67
C ARG A 470 39.70 7.68 -2.46
N ALA A 471 38.81 8.48 -1.86
CA ALA A 471 39.12 9.25 -0.67
C ALA A 471 39.53 8.36 0.53
N GLN A 472 38.90 7.20 0.69
CA GLN A 472 39.28 6.22 1.73
C GLN A 472 40.67 5.62 1.47
N ARG A 473 41.02 5.32 0.21
CA ARG A 473 42.35 4.80 -0.13
C ARG A 473 43.46 5.83 0.07
N SER A 474 43.18 7.12 -0.14
CA SER A 474 44.17 8.20 0.08
C SER A 474 44.47 8.51 1.55
N LYS A 475 43.65 8.02 2.49
CA LYS A 475 43.84 8.21 3.95
C LYS A 475 44.52 7.02 4.63
N GLY A 476 44.92 6.00 3.87
CA GLY A 476 45.57 4.78 4.36
C GLY A 476 47.06 4.67 4.03
N VAL A 477 47.75 5.81 3.94
CA VAL A 477 49.23 5.90 3.84
C VAL A 477 49.74 6.70 5.02
#